data_AF-A0A3D8LEP1-F1
#
_entry.id   AF-A0A3D8LEP1-F1
#
_cell.length_a   1.000
_cell.length_b   1.000
_cell.length_c   1.000
_cell.angle_alpha   90.00
_cell.angle_beta   90.00
_cell.angle_gamma   90.00
#
_symmetry.space_group_name_H-M   'P 1'
#
loop_
_entity.id
_entity.type
_entity.pdbx_description
1 polymer ?
#
loop_
_entity_poly.entity_id
_entity_poly.type
_entity_poly.pdbx_seq_one_letter_code
_entity_poly.pdbx_strand_id
1 'polypeptide(L)'
;MSKQELIAFVKNALLLFVIMVFSFLFFDLYVEIKKTIMGIPVSKEDVLESINLPRNLPVIIAITVILSYRKHRKDNNRTSSSRR
;
A
#
# COMPACT_ATOMS: atom_id res chain seq x y z
N MET A 1 12.54 -3.98 20.80
CA MET A 1 12.08 -4.71 19.60
C MET A 1 13.15 -5.73 19.28
N SER A 2 12.84 -7.02 19.39
CA SER A 2 13.82 -8.09 19.13
C SER A 2 14.10 -8.22 17.62
N LYS A 3 15.21 -8.86 17.23
CA LYS A 3 15.53 -9.08 15.81
C LYS A 3 14.43 -9.83 15.06
N GLN A 4 13.74 -10.78 15.71
CA GLN A 4 12.64 -11.53 15.11
C GLN A 4 11.37 -10.69 14.93
N GLU A 5 11.05 -9.83 15.90
CA GLU A 5 9.93 -8.88 15.79
C GLU A 5 10.15 -7.87 14.66
N LEU A 6 11.39 -7.41 14.48
CA LEU A 6 11.75 -6.51 13.38
C LEU A 6 11.54 -7.17 12.01
N ILE A 7 11.97 -8.43 11.86
CA ILE A 7 11.76 -9.18 10.61
C ILE A 7 10.27 -9.37 10.32
N ALA A 8 9.48 -9.73 11.33
CA ALA A 8 8.03 -9.88 11.17
C ALA A 8 7.34 -8.55 10.82
N PHE A 9 7.78 -7.45 11.42
CA PHE A 9 7.31 -6.10 11.10
C PHE A 9 7.64 -5.73 9.65
N VAL A 10 8.89 -5.90 9.22
CA VAL A 10 9.33 -5.58 7.85
C VAL A 10 8.56 -6.43 6.83
N LYS A 11 8.37 -7.72 7.09
CA LYS A 11 7.59 -8.60 6.20
C LYS A 11 6.14 -8.14 6.05
N ASN A 12 5.49 -7.76 7.16
CA ASN A 12 4.11 -7.23 7.12
C ASN A 12 4.05 -5.86 6.43
N ALA A 13 5.00 -4.98 6.68
CA ALA A 13 5.08 -3.68 6.03
C ALA A 13 5.28 -3.84 4.52
N LEU A 14 6.15 -4.76 4.09
CA LEU A 14 6.42 -5.01 2.68
C LEU A 14 5.19 -5.62 1.97
N LEU A 15 4.47 -6.52 2.63
CA LEU A 15 3.20 -7.04 2.11
C LEU A 15 2.15 -5.93 1.95
N LEU A 16 1.97 -5.07 2.96
CA LEU A 16 1.05 -3.93 2.90
C LEU A 16 1.44 -2.94 1.80
N PHE A 17 2.74 -2.68 1.65
CA PHE A 17 3.26 -1.82 0.60
C PHE A 17 2.88 -2.36 -0.79
N VAL A 18 3.09 -3.66 -1.04
CA VAL A 18 2.71 -4.30 -2.30
C VAL A 18 1.20 -4.18 -2.55
N ILE A 19 0.36 -4.47 -1.55
CA ILE A 19 -1.10 -4.35 -1.68
C ILE A 19 -1.52 -2.91 -2.04
N MET A 20 -0.92 -1.91 -1.39
CA MET A 20 -1.22 -0.51 -1.70
C MET A 20 -0.77 -0.14 -3.10
N VAL A 21 0.44 -0.52 -3.52
CA VAL A 21 0.94 -0.25 -4.88
C VAL A 21 -0.01 -0.84 -5.91
N PHE A 22 -0.42 -2.11 -5.76
CA PHE A 22 -1.40 -2.69 -6.67
C PHE A 22 -2.74 -1.95 -6.66
N SER A 23 -3.22 -1.54 -5.48
CA SER A 23 -4.48 -0.79 -5.37
C SER A 23 -4.43 0.55 -6.10
N PHE A 24 -3.32 1.28 -6.01
CA PHE A 24 -3.11 2.51 -6.78
C PHE A 24 -3.03 2.24 -8.28
N LEU A 25 -2.30 1.20 -8.67
CA LEU A 25 -2.16 0.82 -10.07
C LEU A 25 -3.52 0.45 -10.70
N PHE A 26 -4.39 -0.24 -9.96
CA PHE A 26 -5.78 -0.49 -10.38
C PHE A 26 -6.62 0.78 -10.45
N PHE A 27 -6.41 1.74 -9.56
CA PHE A 27 -7.10 3.03 -9.59
C PHE A 27 -6.73 3.84 -10.83
N ASP A 28 -5.44 3.91 -11.16
CA ASP A 28 -4.95 4.62 -12.35
C ASP A 28 -5.45 3.93 -13.63
N LEU A 29 -5.40 2.59 -13.69
CA LEU A 29 -5.98 1.82 -14.79
C LEU A 29 -7.49 2.08 -14.94
N TYR A 30 -8.22 2.16 -13.83
CA TYR A 30 -9.66 2.43 -13.84
C TYR A 30 -9.99 3.80 -14.45
N VAL A 31 -9.17 4.82 -14.17
CA VAL A 31 -9.34 6.16 -14.77
C VAL A 31 -9.18 6.10 -16.29
N GLU A 32 -8.16 5.41 -16.78
CA GLU A 32 -7.92 5.26 -18.23
C GLU A 32 -9.00 4.40 -18.92
N ILE A 33 -9.45 3.32 -18.27
CA ILE A 33 -10.58 2.52 -18.76
C ILE A 33 -11.85 3.37 -18.85
N LYS A 34 -12.12 4.22 -17.84
CA LYS A 34 -13.27 5.12 -17.84
C LYS A 34 -13.21 6.12 -19.01
N LYS A 35 -12.04 6.69 -19.31
CA LYS A 35 -11.84 7.58 -20.46
C LYS A 35 -12.11 6.87 -21.79
N THR A 36 -11.65 5.62 -21.90
CA THR A 36 -11.90 4.76 -23.07
C THR A 36 -13.40 4.50 -23.26
N ILE A 37 -14.13 4.21 -22.19
CA ILE A 37 -15.59 4.01 -22.21
C ILE A 37 -16.33 5.32 -22.57
N MET A 38 -15.80 6.47 -22.19
CA MET A 38 -16.33 7.79 -22.56
C MET A 38 -16.05 8.20 -24.02
N GLY A 39 -15.39 7.34 -24.81
CA GLY A 39 -15.09 7.60 -26.22
C GLY A 39 -13.92 8.56 -26.45
N ILE A 40 -13.14 8.86 -25.39
CA ILE A 40 -11.89 9.62 -25.53
C ILE A 40 -10.82 8.63 -26.01
N PRO A 41 -10.15 8.88 -27.14
CA PRO A 41 -9.08 8.01 -27.60
C PRO A 41 -7.93 8.10 -26.60
N VAL A 42 -7.65 6.99 -25.92
CA VAL A 42 -6.53 6.86 -24.99
C VAL A 42 -5.35 6.27 -25.76
N SER A 43 -4.24 7.01 -25.87
CA SER A 43 -3.03 6.46 -26.49
C SER A 43 -2.28 5.57 -25.50
N LYS A 44 -1.49 4.62 -26.02
CA LYS A 44 -0.63 3.77 -25.18
C LYS A 44 0.43 4.60 -24.44
N GLU A 45 0.83 5.74 -25.01
CA GLU A 45 1.72 6.70 -24.35
C GLU A 45 1.06 7.33 -23.12
N ASP A 46 -0.24 7.66 -23.16
CA ASP A 46 -0.97 8.24 -22.03
C ASP A 46 -1.07 7.26 -20.85
N VAL A 47 -1.25 5.97 -21.16
CA VAL A 47 -1.29 4.90 -20.16
C VAL A 47 0.09 4.72 -19.51
N LEU A 48 1.17 4.75 -20.31
CA LEU A 48 2.53 4.63 -19.79
C LEU A 48 2.95 5.86 -18.97
N GLU A 49 2.56 7.07 -19.37
CA GLU A 49 2.80 8.28 -18.60
C GLU A 49 2.01 8.31 -17.28
N SER A 50 0.81 7.73 -17.25
CA SER A 50 0.01 7.61 -16.01
C SER A 50 0.62 6.63 -14.99
N ILE A 51 1.47 5.68 -15.44
CA ILE A 51 2.20 4.73 -14.58
C ILE A 51 3.46 5.37 -13.96
N ASN A 52 3.78 6.63 -14.29
CA ASN A 52 4.88 7.34 -13.64
C ASN A 52 4.74 7.27 -12.12
N LEU A 53 5.86 6.95 -11.47
CA LEU A 53 6.00 6.67 -10.05
C LEU A 53 4.97 7.49 -9.25
N PRO A 54 3.94 6.84 -8.65
CA PRO A 54 2.79 7.57 -8.15
C PRO A 54 3.31 8.60 -7.16
N ARG A 55 2.99 9.89 -7.37
CA ARG A 55 3.41 10.99 -6.49
C ARG A 55 3.07 10.74 -5.02
N ASN A 56 2.14 9.80 -4.81
CA ASN A 56 1.63 9.30 -3.54
C ASN A 56 2.51 8.21 -2.90
N LEU A 57 3.61 7.75 -3.52
CA LEU A 57 4.51 6.73 -2.98
C LEU A 57 5.03 7.06 -1.56
N PRO A 58 5.41 8.32 -1.24
CA PRO A 58 5.78 8.69 0.13
C PRO A 58 4.61 8.54 1.11
N VAL A 59 3.38 8.82 0.66
CA VAL A 59 2.15 8.66 1.46
C VAL A 59 1.86 7.18 1.71
N ILE A 60 2.02 6.33 0.69
CA ILE A 60 1.87 4.87 0.81
C ILE A 60 2.84 4.32 1.86
N ILE A 61 4.10 4.74 1.81
CA ILE A 61 5.13 4.33 2.78
C ILE A 61 4.73 4.80 4.19
N ALA A 62 4.34 6.07 4.34
CA ALA A 62 3.92 6.62 5.63
C ALA A 62 2.72 5.87 6.24
N ILE A 63 1.66 5.63 5.47
CA ILE A 63 0.47 4.91 5.93
C ILE A 63 0.83 3.47 6.30
N THR A 64 1.64 2.80 5.48
CA THR A 64 2.07 1.43 5.71
C THR A 64 2.85 1.28 7.02
N VAL A 65 3.76 2.22 7.31
CA VAL A 65 4.51 2.27 8.57
C VAL A 65 3.57 2.51 9.76
N ILE A 66 2.63 3.47 9.65
CA ILE A 66 1.67 3.79 10.71
C ILE A 66 0.76 2.59 11.02
N LEU A 67 0.20 1.95 10.00
CA LEU A 67 -0.67 0.78 10.15
C LEU A 67 0.08 -0.41 10.75
N SER A 68 1.29 -0.68 10.27
CA SER A 68 2.13 -1.76 10.79
C SER A 68 2.50 -1.51 12.26
N TYR A 69 2.82 -0.26 12.61
CA TYR A 69 3.13 0.12 14.00
C TYR A 69 1.91 -0.03 14.91
N ARG A 70 0.73 0.42 14.45
CA ARG A 70 -0.53 0.28 15.20
C ARG A 70 -0.92 -1.18 15.41
N LYS A 71 -0.72 -2.04 14.40
CA LYS A 71 -0.96 -3.49 14.50
C LYS A 71 -0.03 -4.11 15.56
N HIS A 72 1.26 -3.81 15.52
CA HIS A 72 2.24 -4.33 16.47
C HIS A 72 1.95 -3.89 17.92
N ARG A 73 1.47 -2.66 18.12
CA ARG A 73 1.05 -2.18 19.45
C ARG A 73 -0.20 -2.90 19.96
N LYS A 74 -1.16 -3.21 19.08
CA LYS A 74 -2.38 -3.94 19.43
C LYS A 74 -2.08 -5.40 19.81
N ASP A 75 -1.17 -6.04 19.10
CA ASP A 75 -0.79 -7.43 19.36
C ASP A 75 -0.01 -7.56 20.69
N ASN A 76 0.88 -6.61 21.01
CA ASN A 76 1.56 -6.56 22.32
C ASN A 76 0.58 -6.33 23.49
N ASN A 77 -0.45 -5.51 23.32
CA ASN A 77 -1.44 -5.31 24.38
C ASN A 77 -2.27 -6.59 24.62
N ARG A 78 -2.62 -7.33 23.56
CA ARG A 78 -3.40 -8.58 23.66
C ARG A 78 -2.63 -9.71 24.36
N THR A 79 -1.34 -9.82 24.13
CA THR A 79 -0.51 -10.83 24.80
C THR A 79 -0.28 -10.52 26.28
N SER A 80 -0.30 -9.24 26.67
CA SER A 80 -0.22 -8.83 28.09
C SER A 80 -1.51 -9.06 28.88
N SER A 81 -2.69 -8.94 28.24
CA SER A 81 -3.99 -9.18 28.89
C SER A 81 -4.34 -10.66 29.07
N SER A 82 -3.67 -11.57 28.36
CA SER A 82 -3.90 -13.02 28.48
C SER A 82 -3.13 -13.68 29.64
N ARG A 83 -2.36 -12.92 30.42
CA ARG A 83 -1.58 -13.40 31.58
C ARG A 83 -2.16 -12.97 32.94
N ARG A 84 -3.34 -12.36 32.95
CA ARG A 84 -4.14 -12.11 34.17
C ARG A 84 -5.36 -13.00 34.12
#